data_AF-A0A3P6DJ32-F1
#
_entry.id   AF-A0A3P6DJ32-F1
#
_cell.length_a   1.000
_cell.length_b   1.000
_cell.length_c   1.000
_cell.angle_alpha   90.00
_cell.angle_beta   90.00
_cell.angle_gamma   90.00
#
_symmetry.space_group_name_H-M   'P 1'
#
loop_
_entity.id
_entity.type
_entity.pdbx_description
1 polymer ?
#
loop_
_entity_poly.entity_id
_entity_poly.type
_entity_poly.pdbx_seq_one_letter_code
_entity_poly.pdbx_strand_id
1 'polypeptide(L)'
;MTDVHSFNNISLSGRGGSNPGLLKINSGGINGRNKAAAKAVEVDKSDIVGVSWMKVRGLTNSVKTKDRLYYKFIGFRDQDVAGLTIFFPKCVWENA
;
A
#
# COMPACT_ATOMS: atom_id res chain seq x y z
N MET A 1 14.82 13.54 -9.51
CA MET A 1 14.69 12.87 -8.20
C MET A 1 13.24 12.43 -8.05
N THR A 2 12.94 11.17 -8.31
CA THR A 2 11.63 10.61 -7.95
C THR A 2 11.65 10.39 -6.45
N ASP A 3 10.77 11.09 -5.73
CA ASP A 3 10.62 10.91 -4.30
C ASP A 3 10.09 9.50 -4.04
N VAL A 4 10.93 8.63 -3.48
CA VAL A 4 10.58 7.23 -3.15
C VAL A 4 10.36 7.15 -1.64
N HIS A 5 9.12 6.95 -1.23
CA HIS A 5 8.77 6.65 0.15
C HIS A 5 8.90 5.15 0.40
N SER A 6 9.69 4.76 1.40
CA SER A 6 10.02 3.37 1.70
C SER A 6 9.65 2.99 3.13
N PHE A 7 8.96 1.88 3.29
CA PHE A 7 8.52 1.33 4.59
C PHE A 7 9.01 -0.11 4.73
N ASN A 8 9.73 -0.41 5.80
CA ASN A 8 10.34 -1.74 6.03
C ASN A 8 9.51 -2.67 6.94
N ASN A 9 8.34 -2.22 7.36
CA ASN A 9 7.49 -2.92 8.30
C ASN A 9 6.01 -2.95 7.87
N ILE A 10 5.77 -3.03 6.57
CA ILE A 10 4.43 -3.12 5.99
C ILE A 10 4.20 -4.52 5.46
N SER A 11 3.08 -5.13 5.85
CA SER A 11 2.68 -6.45 5.39
C SER A 11 1.68 -6.31 4.25
N LEU A 12 1.88 -7.06 3.17
CA LEU A 12 0.85 -7.31 2.15
C LEU A 12 -0.03 -8.48 2.61
N SER A 13 -1.34 -8.26 2.70
CA SER A 13 -2.30 -9.31 3.06
C SER A 13 -2.38 -10.38 1.96
N GLY A 14 -2.38 -11.66 2.31
CA GLY A 14 -2.51 -12.76 1.34
C GLY A 14 -2.22 -14.14 1.93
N ARG A 15 -2.08 -15.15 1.05
CA ARG A 15 -1.92 -16.58 1.41
C ARG A 15 -0.61 -16.97 2.11
N GLY A 16 0.27 -16.02 2.44
CA GLY A 16 1.56 -16.26 3.12
C GLY A 16 1.65 -15.73 4.55
N GLY A 17 0.52 -15.35 5.15
CA GLY A 17 0.47 -14.71 6.48
C GLY A 17 0.88 -13.23 6.46
N SER A 18 0.75 -12.56 7.60
CA SER A 18 0.98 -11.12 7.77
C SER A 18 2.45 -10.77 8.05
N ASN A 19 3.39 -11.40 7.36
CA ASN A 19 4.82 -11.15 7.56
C ASN A 19 5.21 -9.75 7.06
N PRO A 20 5.75 -8.87 7.93
CA PRO A 20 6.16 -7.54 7.52
C PRO A 20 7.23 -7.59 6.45
N GLY A 21 7.20 -6.65 5.53
CA GLY A 21 8.19 -6.51 4.50
C GLY A 21 8.34 -5.10 3.99
N LEU A 22 8.87 -5.01 2.77
CA LEU A 22 9.27 -3.75 2.17
C LEU A 22 8.16 -3.27 1.24
N LEU A 23 7.70 -2.05 1.47
CA LEU A 23 6.80 -1.31 0.60
C LEU A 23 7.52 -0.06 0.11
N LYS A 24 7.53 0.17 -1.19
CA LYS A 24 8.02 1.39 -1.83
C LYS A 24 6.89 2.03 -2.61
N ILE A 25 6.73 3.33 -2.46
CA ILE A 25 5.75 4.14 -3.16
C ILE A 25 6.50 5.29 -3.83
N ASN A 26 6.21 5.52 -5.10
CA ASN A 26 6.78 6.63 -5.87
C ASN A 26 5.73 7.16 -6.87
N SER A 27 6.10 8.16 -7.67
CA SER A 27 5.18 8.74 -8.66
C SER A 27 4.75 7.79 -9.78
N GLY A 28 5.48 6.70 -10.02
CA GLY A 28 5.17 5.65 -10.99
C GLY A 28 4.28 4.54 -10.43
N GLY A 29 4.18 4.37 -9.12
CA GLY A 29 3.32 3.36 -8.53
C GLY A 29 3.83 2.78 -7.22
N ILE A 30 3.49 1.52 -6.98
CA ILE A 30 3.70 0.80 -5.72
C ILE A 30 4.46 -0.49 -5.98
N ASN A 31 5.49 -0.76 -5.17
CA ASN A 31 6.18 -2.04 -5.13
C ASN A 31 6.18 -2.58 -3.70
N GLY A 32 5.56 -3.74 -3.46
CA GLY A 32 5.41 -4.33 -2.13
C GLY A 32 5.80 -5.81 -2.10
N ARG A 33 6.55 -6.23 -1.07
CA ARG A 33 6.90 -7.64 -0.85
C ARG A 33 6.87 -7.99 0.63
N ASN A 34 6.38 -9.18 0.97
CA ASN A 34 6.57 -9.73 2.32
C ASN A 34 8.00 -10.29 2.43
N LYS A 35 8.64 -10.22 3.61
CA LYS A 35 10.00 -10.77 3.80
C LYS A 35 10.12 -12.25 3.41
N ALA A 36 9.09 -13.04 3.75
CA ALA A 36 9.03 -14.46 3.48
C ALA A 36 8.50 -14.80 2.07
N ALA A 37 8.00 -13.82 1.30
CA ALA A 37 7.47 -14.07 -0.03
C ALA A 37 8.54 -13.90 -1.10
N ALA A 38 8.65 -14.89 -1.99
CA ALA A 38 9.56 -14.83 -3.14
C ALA A 38 9.12 -13.81 -4.19
N LYS A 39 7.81 -13.54 -4.31
CA LYS A 39 7.24 -12.65 -5.32
C LYS A 39 6.86 -11.30 -4.71
N ALA A 40 7.30 -10.22 -5.37
CA ALA A 40 6.84 -8.88 -5.12
C ALA A 40 5.55 -8.59 -5.92
N VAL A 41 4.71 -7.72 -5.37
CA VAL A 41 3.62 -7.07 -6.06
C VAL A 41 4.13 -5.73 -6.59
N GLU A 42 3.87 -5.48 -7.86
CA GLU A 42 4.12 -4.21 -8.50
C GLU A 42 2.83 -3.73 -9.14
N VAL A 43 2.47 -2.48 -8.85
CA VAL A 43 1.25 -1.84 -9.35
C VAL A 43 1.64 -0.51 -9.95
N ASP A 44 1.46 -0.38 -11.26
CA ASP A 44 1.65 0.89 -11.95
C ASP A 44 0.55 1.88 -11.56
N LYS A 45 0.90 3.16 -11.44
CA LYS A 45 -0.05 4.22 -11.10
C LYS A 45 -1.22 4.29 -12.06
N SER A 46 -0.99 4.05 -13.35
CA SER A 46 -2.04 4.06 -14.37
C SER A 46 -3.06 2.93 -14.19
N ASP A 47 -2.71 1.86 -13.47
CA ASP A 47 -3.60 0.74 -13.17
C ASP A 47 -4.41 0.95 -11.89
N ILE A 48 -4.03 1.90 -11.05
CA ILE A 48 -4.74 2.21 -9.80
C ILE A 48 -6.05 2.95 -10.12
N VAL A 49 -7.18 2.34 -9.78
CA VAL A 49 -8.52 2.93 -9.96
C VAL A 49 -9.17 3.37 -8.65
N GLY A 50 -8.60 2.96 -7.52
CA GLY A 50 -9.10 3.37 -6.21
C GLY A 50 -8.10 3.10 -5.10
N VAL A 51 -8.07 4.00 -4.13
CA VAL A 51 -7.26 3.87 -2.91
C VAL A 51 -8.12 4.24 -1.72
N SER A 52 -8.19 3.36 -0.72
CA SER A 52 -8.89 3.63 0.54
C SER A 52 -8.02 3.35 1.75
N TRP A 53 -8.23 4.15 2.79
CA TRP A 53 -7.63 3.96 4.09
C TRP A 53 -8.68 3.49 5.09
N MET A 54 -8.32 2.51 5.90
CA MET A 54 -9.18 1.98 6.96
C MET A 54 -8.43 1.86 8.28
N LYS A 55 -9.07 2.24 9.38
CA LYS A 55 -8.54 2.17 10.76
C LYS A 55 -9.39 1.22 11.61
N VAL A 56 -9.26 -0.09 11.36
CA VAL A 56 -10.04 -1.13 12.07
C VAL A 56 -9.23 -1.79 13.19
N ARG A 57 -7.96 -2.13 12.92
CA ARG A 57 -7.00 -2.71 13.89
C ARG A 57 -5.57 -2.23 13.58
N GLY A 58 -5.43 -0.92 13.50
CA GLY A 58 -4.27 -0.24 12.89
C GLY A 58 -4.62 0.32 11.51
N LEU A 59 -3.74 1.18 11.00
CA LEU A 59 -3.95 1.90 9.75
C LEU A 59 -3.55 1.02 8.56
N THR A 60 -4.49 0.86 7.63
CA THR A 60 -4.33 -0.01 6.47
C THR A 60 -4.66 0.75 5.19
N ASN A 61 -3.96 0.41 4.12
CA ASN A 61 -4.17 0.96 2.78
C ASN A 61 -4.66 -0.15 1.85
N SER A 62 -5.72 0.09 1.11
CA SER A 62 -6.24 -0.82 0.10
C SER A 62 -6.14 -0.16 -1.26
N VAL A 63 -5.58 -0.89 -2.23
CA VAL A 63 -5.38 -0.44 -3.61
C VAL A 63 -6.17 -1.36 -4.52
N LYS A 64 -7.07 -0.76 -5.30
CA LYS A 64 -7.86 -1.44 -6.32
C LYS A 64 -7.26 -1.14 -7.69
N THR A 65 -7.04 -2.17 -8.50
CA THR A 65 -6.56 -2.01 -9.87
C THR A 65 -7.66 -2.16 -10.91
N LYS A 66 -7.40 -1.74 -12.16
CA LYS A 66 -8.28 -1.92 -13.33
C LYS A 66 -8.71 -3.38 -13.52
N ASP A 67 -7.77 -4.30 -13.29
CA ASP A 67 -7.99 -5.75 -13.39
C ASP A 67 -8.79 -6.33 -12.21
N ARG A 68 -9.37 -5.47 -11.37
CA ARG A 68 -10.16 -5.83 -10.18
C ARG A 68 -9.35 -6.60 -9.14
N LEU A 69 -8.03 -6.51 -9.17
CA LEU A 69 -7.17 -6.99 -8.10
C LEU A 69 -7.22 -6.01 -6.93
N TYR A 70 -7.15 -6.56 -5.72
CA TYR A 70 -7.18 -5.80 -4.48
C TYR A 70 -5.95 -6.15 -3.66
N TYR A 71 -5.10 -5.14 -3.44
CA TYR A 71 -3.92 -5.26 -2.60
C TYR A 71 -4.14 -4.49 -1.32
N LYS A 72 -4.03 -5.17 -0.18
CA LYS A 72 -4.16 -4.53 1.13
C LYS A 72 -2.84 -4.58 1.87
N PHE A 73 -2.36 -3.40 2.21
CA PHE A 73 -1.13 -3.14 2.96
C PHE A 73 -1.48 -2.78 4.41
N ILE A 74 -0.81 -3.41 5.35
CA ILE A 74 -1.13 -3.37 6.79
C ILE A 74 0.12 -2.98 7.57
N GLY A 75 -0.04 -2.16 8.61
CA GLY A 75 1.03 -1.81 9.54
C GLY A 75 1.50 -0.37 9.48
N PHE A 76 0.75 0.51 8.81
CA PHE A 76 1.05 1.94 8.79
C PHE A 76 0.82 2.55 10.17
N ARG A 77 1.65 3.54 10.50
CA ARG A 77 1.48 4.45 11.63
C ARG A 77 0.76 5.70 11.18
N ASP A 78 0.13 6.42 12.09
CA ASP A 78 -0.57 7.67 11.76
C ASP A 78 0.39 8.69 11.08
N GLN A 79 1.66 8.73 11.48
CA GLN A 79 2.70 9.56 10.85
C GLN A 79 3.02 9.18 9.40
N ASP A 80 2.84 7.91 9.02
CA ASP A 80 3.21 7.41 7.68
C ASP A 80 2.23 7.93 6.62
N VAL A 81 0.99 8.22 7.00
CA VAL A 81 -0.06 8.64 6.07
C VAL A 81 0.05 10.11 5.66
N ALA A 82 0.56 10.97 6.55
CA ALA A 82 0.77 12.38 6.23
C ALA A 82 1.64 12.56 4.96
N GLY A 83 2.70 11.75 4.82
CA GLY A 83 3.59 11.77 3.64
C GLY A 83 3.01 11.11 2.38
N LEU A 84 1.96 10.29 2.51
CA LEU A 84 1.41 9.51 1.40
C LEU A 84 0.33 10.22 0.58
N THR A 85 -0.22 11.31 1.12
CA THR A 85 -1.26 12.12 0.47
C THR A 85 -0.84 12.64 -0.90
N ILE A 86 0.46 12.92 -1.09
CA ILE A 86 1.05 13.40 -2.35
C ILE A 86 0.98 12.33 -3.45
N PHE A 87 1.06 11.05 -3.09
CA PHE A 87 1.04 9.93 -4.03
C PHE A 87 -0.37 9.46 -4.37
N PHE A 88 -1.33 9.64 -3.45
CA PHE A 88 -2.72 9.21 -3.61
C PHE A 88 -3.70 10.39 -3.42
N PRO A 89 -3.74 11.36 -4.35
CA PRO A 89 -4.54 12.58 -4.20
C PRO A 89 -6.06 12.35 -4.21
N LYS A 90 -6.52 11.19 -4.70
CA LYS A 90 -7.93 10.76 -4.65
C LYS A 90 -8.08 9.60 -3.67
N CYS A 91 -7.87 9.87 -2.38
CA CYS A 91 -8.07 8.89 -1.33
C CYS A 91 -9.44 9.07 -0.68
N VAL A 92 -10.22 8.00 -0.60
CA VAL A 92 -11.47 7.99 0.18
C VAL A 92 -11.15 7.43 1.56
N TRP A 93 -11.52 8.17 2.60
CA TRP A 93 -11.54 7.69 3.97
C TRP A 93 -12.86 6.96 4.18
N GLU A 94 -12.83 5.63 4.28
CA GLU A 94 -13.98 4.86 4.73
C GLU A 94 -13.88 4.74 6.25
N ASN A 95 -14.76 5.47 6.96
CA ASN A 95 -14.98 5.26 8.38
C ASN A 95 -15.71 3.92 8.53
N ALA A 96 -15.07 2.97 9.21
CA ALA A 96 -15.66 1.68 9.57
C ALA A 96 -16.72 1.86 10.67
#